data_AF-A0A0C9TUC1-F1
#
_entry.id   AF-A0A0C9TUC1-F1
#
_cell.length_a   1.000
_cell.length_b   1.000
_cell.length_c   1.000
_cell.angle_alpha   90.00
_cell.angle_beta   90.00
_cell.angle_gamma   90.00
#
_symmetry.space_group_name_H-M   'P 1'
#
loop_
_entity.id
_entity.type
_entity.pdbx_description
1 polymer ?
#
loop_
_entity_poly.entity_id
_entity_poly.type
_entity_poly.pdbx_seq_one_letter_code
_entity_poly.pdbx_strand_id
1 'polypeptide(L)'
;ILKPRRDALDYCNYRDIALECTVLKFITLLIDRGIRSWIEPSDILPPSQNGFRAKYRTCNNSFVLHYSIDKSAAADKILFAVFVDLTNAFPSTHRVTIWRKMQKLGVDGPI
;
A
#
# COMPACT_ATOMS: atom_id res chain seq x y z
N ILE A 1 15.74 -7.89 -8.42
CA ILE A 1 15.45 -7.25 -9.74
C ILE A 1 16.11 -5.88 -9.80
N LEU A 2 17.01 -5.63 -10.76
CA LEU A 2 17.67 -4.32 -10.92
C LEU A 2 16.64 -3.20 -11.22
N LYS A 3 16.73 -2.07 -10.50
CA LYS A 3 15.92 -0.88 -10.76
C LYS A 3 16.31 -0.26 -12.12
N PRO A 4 15.36 0.20 -12.95
CA PRO A 4 15.69 0.82 -14.23
C PRO A 4 16.63 2.02 -14.06
N ARG A 5 17.60 2.17 -14.98
CA ARG A 5 18.55 3.29 -15.03
C ARG A 5 19.40 3.44 -13.76
N ARG A 6 19.78 2.32 -13.12
CA ARG A 6 20.66 2.29 -11.95
C ARG A 6 21.86 1.39 -12.20
N ASP A 7 22.94 1.63 -11.48
CA ASP A 7 24.18 0.86 -11.58
C ASP A 7 23.97 -0.57 -11.06
N ALA A 8 24.46 -1.53 -11.82
CA ALA A 8 24.37 -2.96 -11.52
C ALA A 8 25.37 -3.42 -10.45
N LEU A 9 26.44 -2.64 -10.20
CA LEU A 9 27.47 -2.97 -9.21
C LEU A 9 27.03 -2.65 -7.77
N ASP A 10 26.07 -1.75 -7.59
CA ASP A 10 25.52 -1.39 -6.28
C ASP A 10 24.32 -2.27 -5.93
N TYR A 11 24.48 -3.06 -4.87
CA TYR A 11 23.46 -3.96 -4.33
C TYR A 11 22.15 -3.23 -3.95
N CYS A 12 22.22 -1.96 -3.51
CA CYS A 12 21.04 -1.17 -3.12
C CYS A 12 20.10 -0.85 -4.30
N ASN A 13 20.59 -1.03 -5.54
CA ASN A 13 19.81 -0.81 -6.75
C ASN A 13 18.94 -2.02 -7.12
N TYR A 14 19.04 -3.12 -6.38
CA TYR A 14 18.17 -4.27 -6.59
C TYR A 14 16.91 -4.17 -5.71
N ARG A 15 15.80 -4.68 -6.24
CA ARG A 15 14.59 -5.02 -5.48
C ARG A 15 14.71 -6.46 -5.02
N ASP A 16 14.72 -6.66 -3.72
CA ASP A 16 14.69 -7.99 -3.13
C ASP A 16 13.34 -8.64 -3.35
N ILE A 17 13.35 -9.94 -3.60
CA ILE A 17 12.14 -10.77 -3.71
C ILE A 17 12.29 -11.91 -2.73
N ALA A 18 11.41 -11.94 -1.73
CA ALA A 18 11.28 -13.08 -0.84
C ALA A 18 10.45 -14.16 -1.54
N LEU A 19 11.05 -15.32 -1.82
CA LEU A 19 10.34 -16.46 -2.36
C LEU A 19 9.83 -17.34 -1.21
N GLU A 20 8.54 -17.31 -0.97
CA GLU A 20 7.88 -18.17 0.01
C GLU A 20 7.59 -19.56 -0.58
N CYS A 21 7.65 -20.59 0.29
CA CYS A 21 7.21 -21.93 -0.09
C CYS A 21 5.69 -21.97 -0.32
N THR A 22 5.22 -22.94 -1.10
CA THR A 22 3.80 -23.01 -1.50
C THR A 22 2.85 -23.11 -0.29
N VAL A 23 3.25 -23.85 0.74
CA VAL A 23 2.46 -23.98 1.98
C VAL A 23 2.34 -22.65 2.69
N LEU A 24 3.44 -21.90 2.82
CA LEU A 24 3.42 -20.58 3.44
C LEU A 24 2.53 -19.60 2.66
N LYS A 25 2.67 -19.56 1.33
CA LYS A 25 1.80 -18.73 0.46
C LYS A 25 0.32 -19.05 0.63
N PHE A 26 0.00 -20.33 0.78
CA PHE A 26 -1.38 -20.77 0.98
C PHE A 26 -1.93 -20.28 2.33
N ILE A 27 -1.16 -20.44 3.42
CA ILE A 27 -1.56 -19.98 4.75
C ILE A 27 -1.69 -18.46 4.78
N THR A 28 -0.72 -17.72 4.23
CA THR A 28 -0.77 -16.25 4.19
C THR A 28 -1.94 -15.74 3.36
N LEU A 29 -2.33 -16.43 2.29
CA LEU A 29 -3.53 -16.13 1.50
C LEU A 29 -4.83 -16.33 2.30
N LEU A 30 -4.92 -17.39 3.12
CA LEU A 30 -6.09 -17.61 3.98
C LEU A 30 -6.22 -16.48 5.02
N ILE A 31 -5.10 -16.10 5.65
CA ILE A 31 -5.05 -14.98 6.60
C ILE A 31 -5.44 -13.66 5.92
N ASP A 32 -4.88 -13.36 4.75
CA ASP A 32 -5.22 -12.14 3.98
C ASP A 32 -6.71 -12.07 3.65
N ARG A 33 -7.34 -13.18 3.27
CA ARG A 33 -8.79 -13.23 3.02
C ARG A 33 -9.62 -12.94 4.26
N GLY A 34 -9.25 -13.51 5.41
CA GLY A 34 -9.94 -13.25 6.68
C GLY A 34 -9.81 -11.79 7.12
N ILE A 35 -8.62 -11.21 7.00
CA ILE A 35 -8.40 -9.79 7.30
C ILE A 35 -9.23 -8.90 6.36
N ARG A 36 -9.26 -9.20 5.06
CA ARG A 36 -10.03 -8.43 4.08
C ARG A 36 -11.54 -8.48 4.34
N SER A 37 -12.08 -9.66 4.67
CA SER A 37 -13.52 -9.79 4.97
C SER A 37 -13.92 -9.00 6.21
N TRP A 38 -12.98 -8.76 7.13
CA TRP A 38 -13.19 -7.92 8.30
C TRP A 38 -12.99 -6.42 8.02
N ILE A 39 -11.96 -6.02 7.25
CA ILE A 39 -11.65 -4.61 6.97
C ILE A 39 -12.73 -3.93 6.12
N GLU A 40 -13.18 -4.57 5.04
CA GLU A 40 -14.07 -3.92 4.06
C GLU A 40 -15.42 -3.47 4.64
N PRO A 41 -16.16 -4.26 5.45
CA PRO A 41 -17.40 -3.80 6.07
C PRO A 41 -17.18 -2.83 7.24
N SER A 42 -16.00 -2.85 7.88
CA SER A 42 -15.70 -2.03 9.05
C SER A 42 -15.26 -0.60 8.71
N ASP A 43 -15.18 -0.25 7.42
CA ASP A 43 -14.74 1.06 6.88
C ASP A 43 -13.45 1.60 7.51
N ILE A 44 -12.52 0.69 7.86
CA ILE A 44 -11.27 1.04 8.54
C ILE A 44 -10.30 1.75 7.60
N LEU A 45 -10.34 1.41 6.31
CA LEU A 45 -9.45 1.97 5.30
C LEU A 45 -10.21 3.00 4.44
N PRO A 46 -9.77 4.27 4.43
CA PRO A 46 -10.47 5.30 3.67
C PRO A 46 -10.41 5.01 2.16
N PRO A 47 -11.38 5.51 1.36
CA PRO A 47 -11.39 5.38 -0.11
C PRO A 47 -10.24 6.10 -0.83
N SER A 48 -9.40 6.85 -0.12
CA SER A 48 -8.14 7.39 -0.66
C SER A 48 -7.02 6.34 -0.66
N GLN A 49 -7.11 5.32 0.19
CA GLN A 49 -6.14 4.23 0.28
C GLN A 49 -6.55 3.09 -0.64
N ASN A 50 -6.14 3.19 -1.91
CA ASN A 50 -6.63 2.33 -3.00
C ASN A 50 -5.70 1.17 -3.38
N GLY A 51 -4.42 1.26 -2.99
CA GLY A 51 -3.43 0.25 -3.31
C GLY A 51 -3.76 -1.11 -2.68
N PHE A 52 -3.59 -2.19 -3.45
CA PHE A 52 -3.76 -3.58 -3.00
C PHE A 52 -5.15 -3.93 -2.44
N ARG A 53 -6.19 -3.14 -2.75
CA ARG A 53 -7.58 -3.41 -2.37
C ARG A 53 -8.40 -3.93 -3.54
N ALA A 54 -9.29 -4.88 -3.26
CA ALA A 54 -10.18 -5.41 -4.28
C ALA A 54 -11.15 -4.31 -4.75
N LYS A 55 -11.51 -4.31 -6.04
CA LYS A 55 -12.41 -3.32 -6.67
C LYS A 55 -11.88 -1.89 -6.77
N TYR A 56 -10.76 -1.55 -6.12
CA TYR A 56 -10.06 -0.29 -6.31
C TYR A 56 -9.05 -0.39 -7.45
N ARG A 57 -8.92 0.68 -8.23
CA ARG A 57 -8.03 0.74 -9.40
C ARG A 57 -7.05 1.90 -9.26
N THR A 58 -5.89 1.78 -9.90
CA THR A 58 -4.86 2.83 -9.94
C THR A 58 -5.36 4.13 -10.57
N CYS A 59 -6.29 4.04 -11.52
CA CYS A 59 -6.89 5.21 -12.17
C CYS A 59 -7.66 6.13 -11.20
N ASN A 60 -8.15 5.61 -10.06
CA ASN A 60 -8.87 6.43 -9.07
C ASN A 60 -7.99 7.57 -8.54
N ASN A 61 -6.74 7.27 -8.17
CA ASN A 61 -5.83 8.28 -7.62
C ASN A 61 -5.44 9.32 -8.68
N SER A 62 -5.19 8.89 -9.92
CA SER A 62 -4.91 9.79 -11.04
C SER A 62 -6.10 10.71 -11.35
N PHE A 63 -7.32 10.16 -11.32
CA PHE A 63 -8.54 10.93 -11.51
C PHE A 63 -8.75 11.97 -10.42
N VAL A 64 -8.54 11.61 -9.14
CA VAL A 64 -8.64 12.56 -8.02
C VAL A 64 -7.64 13.71 -8.16
N LEU A 65 -6.41 13.42 -8.58
CA LEU A 65 -5.41 14.46 -8.84
C LEU A 65 -5.82 15.36 -10.00
N HIS A 66 -6.26 14.78 -11.13
CA HIS A 66 -6.72 15.54 -12.29
C HIS A 66 -7.89 16.46 -11.93
N TYR A 67 -8.89 15.93 -11.24
CA TYR A 67 -10.02 16.72 -10.77
C TYR A 67 -9.58 17.87 -9.83
N SER A 68 -8.58 17.63 -8.98
CA SER A 68 -8.04 18.67 -8.10
C SER A 68 -7.35 19.79 -8.88
N ILE A 69 -6.65 19.44 -9.96
CA ILE A 69 -6.03 20.40 -10.89
C ILE A 69 -7.11 21.23 -11.58
N ASP A 70 -8.12 20.59 -12.19
CA ASP A 70 -9.21 21.26 -12.90
C ASP A 70 -9.98 22.21 -11.98
N LYS A 71 -10.29 21.75 -10.76
CA LYS A 71 -11.00 22.55 -9.76
C LYS A 71 -10.21 23.78 -9.33
N SER A 72 -8.89 23.65 -9.19
CA SER A 72 -8.03 24.76 -8.78
C SER A 72 -7.88 25.78 -9.91
N ALA A 73 -7.72 25.31 -11.15
CA ALA A 73 -7.70 26.15 -12.34
C ALA A 73 -9.00 26.93 -12.52
N ALA A 74 -10.16 26.27 -12.34
CA ALA A 74 -11.47 26.93 -12.42
C ALA A 74 -11.70 27.99 -11.32
N ALA A 75 -11.02 27.86 -10.19
CA ALA A 75 -11.10 28.80 -9.06
C ALA A 75 -10.01 29.87 -9.08
N ASP A 76 -9.18 29.92 -10.13
CA ASP A 76 -7.98 30.78 -10.23
C ASP A 76 -7.06 30.65 -9.01
N LYS A 77 -6.86 29.41 -8.55
CA LYS A 77 -6.02 29.08 -7.39
C LYS A 77 -4.86 28.18 -7.80
N ILE A 78 -3.72 28.39 -7.16
CA ILE A 78 -2.55 27.53 -7.30
C ILE A 78 -2.75 26.25 -6.48
N LEU A 79 -2.59 25.09 -7.12
CA LEU A 79 -2.55 23.80 -6.46
C LEU A 79 -1.11 23.40 -6.17
N PHE A 80 -0.80 23.13 -4.91
CA PHE A 80 0.45 22.48 -4.51
C PHE A 80 0.20 20.99 -4.28
N ALA A 81 1.01 20.13 -4.90
CA ALA A 81 0.93 18.68 -4.74
C ALA A 81 2.30 18.13 -4.31
N VAL A 82 2.28 17.18 -3.37
CA VAL A 82 3.49 16.53 -2.84
C VAL A 82 3.41 15.03 -3.13
N PHE A 83 4.44 14.50 -3.77
CA PHE A 83 4.59 13.07 -4.05
C PHE A 83 5.60 12.48 -3.07
N VAL A 84 5.11 11.70 -2.11
CA VAL A 84 5.93 11.02 -1.10
C VAL A 84 6.09 9.57 -1.50
N ASP A 85 7.34 9.11 -1.60
CA ASP A 85 7.70 7.71 -1.81
C ASP A 85 8.56 7.21 -0.65
N LEU A 86 8.31 5.98 -0.20
CA LEU A 86 9.01 5.40 0.95
C LEU A 86 10.18 4.52 0.49
N THR A 87 11.39 4.87 0.92
CA THR A 87 12.58 4.06 0.65
C THR A 87 12.47 2.70 1.34
N ASN A 88 12.58 1.62 0.55
CA ASN A 88 12.61 0.24 1.02
C ASN A 88 11.47 -0.10 2.00
N ALA A 89 10.23 0.30 1.69
CA ALA A 89 9.08 0.21 2.60
C ALA A 89 8.89 -1.17 3.26
N PHE A 90 9.02 -2.28 2.52
CA PHE A 90 8.82 -3.62 3.10
C PHE A 90 9.92 -4.01 4.11
N PRO A 91 11.23 -3.91 3.77
CA PRO A 91 12.29 -4.13 4.77
C PRO A 91 12.30 -3.14 5.93
N SER A 92 11.96 -1.86 5.68
CA SER A 92 12.07 -0.79 6.70
C SER A 92 10.87 -0.72 7.66
N THR A 93 9.85 -1.54 7.43
CA THR A 93 8.64 -1.55 8.24
C THR A 93 8.89 -2.07 9.66
N HIS A 94 8.59 -1.24 10.67
CA HIS A 94 8.65 -1.65 12.07
C HIS A 94 7.46 -2.56 12.46
N ARG A 95 7.67 -3.87 12.38
CA ARG A 95 6.63 -4.92 12.55
C ARG A 95 5.83 -4.78 13.85
N VAL A 96 6.50 -4.47 14.96
CA VAL A 96 5.84 -4.31 16.27
C VAL A 96 4.80 -3.19 16.24
N THR A 97 5.08 -2.09 15.53
CA THR A 97 4.13 -0.97 15.40
C THR A 97 2.91 -1.39 14.59
N ILE A 98 3.09 -2.14 13.50
CA ILE A 98 1.98 -2.67 12.71
C ILE A 98 1.11 -3.60 13.56
N TRP A 99 1.70 -4.55 14.25
CA TRP A 99 0.94 -5.48 15.09
C TRP A 99 0.13 -4.78 16.18
N ARG A 100 0.74 -3.81 16.89
CA ARG A 100 0.00 -3.00 17.86
C ARG A 100 -1.13 -2.20 17.22
N LYS A 101 -0.92 -1.64 16.02
CA LYS A 101 -1.97 -0.91 15.30
C LYS A 101 -3.11 -1.84 14.92
N MET A 102 -2.81 -3.04 14.42
CA MET A 102 -3.82 -4.04 14.07
C MET A 102 -4.64 -4.49 15.28
N GLN A 103 -3.97 -4.79 16.41
CA GLN A 103 -4.66 -5.13 17.66
C GLN A 103 -5.57 -4.00 18.13
N LYS A 104 -5.10 -2.75 18.11
CA LYS A 104 -5.91 -1.57 18.48
C LYS A 104 -7.12 -1.35 17.58
N LEU A 105 -7.03 -1.77 16.31
CA LEU A 105 -8.14 -1.68 15.36
C LEU A 105 -9.14 -2.83 15.55
N GLY A 106 -8.86 -3.82 16.41
CA GLY A 106 -9.73 -4.98 16.63
C GLY A 106 -9.40 -6.18 15.74
N VAL A 107 -8.19 -6.24 15.16
CA VAL A 107 -7.70 -7.49 14.56
C VAL A 107 -7.28 -8.42 15.69
N ASP A 108 -8.21 -9.26 16.12
CA ASP A 108 -8.02 -10.33 17.06
C ASP A 108 -8.69 -11.63 16.56
N GLY A 109 -8.40 -12.75 17.23
CA GLY A 109 -8.98 -14.05 16.88
C GLY A 109 -7.96 -15.19 16.95
N PRO A 110 -8.44 -16.45 17.03
CA PRO A 110 -7.57 -17.61 16.93
C PRO A 110 -6.98 -17.71 15.52
N ILE A 111 -5.73 -18.16 15.43
CA ILE A 111 -5.10 -18.60 14.18
C ILE A 111 -5.67 -19.96 13.80
#